data_AF-A0A8C1Z2A2-F1
#
_entry.id   AF-A0A8C1Z2A2-F1
#
_cell.length_a   1.000
_cell.length_b   1.000
_cell.length_c   1.000
_cell.angle_alpha   90.00
_cell.angle_beta   90.00
_cell.angle_gamma   90.00
#
_symmetry.space_group_name_H-M   'P 1'
#
loop_
_entity.id
_entity.type
_entity.pdbx_description
1 polymer ?
#
loop_
_entity_poly.entity_id
_entity_poly.type
_entity_poly.pdbx_seq_one_letter_code
_entity_poly.pdbx_strand_id
1 'polypeptide(L)'
;HERFPISEMTCLESKRLFVFFGTHNMYREYRDLTTSGAVTQCYRDMGARHRARAHAIQIMKVQIIPANKCRRPAIKQFHDSKIKFPLPHRVLRRQHKPRFTTKRPNTFF
;
A
#
# COMPACT_ATOMS: atom_id res chain seq x y z
N HIS A 1 6.93 -17.83 -10.91
CA HIS A 1 5.95 -17.78 -12.00
C HIS A 1 4.57 -17.54 -11.36
N GLU A 2 4.21 -16.28 -11.12
CA GLU A 2 2.91 -15.94 -10.52
C GLU A 2 1.79 -16.19 -11.56
N ARG A 3 0.75 -16.94 -11.19
CA ARG A 3 -0.41 -17.17 -12.06
C ARG A 3 -1.29 -15.90 -12.05
N PHE A 4 -1.25 -15.15 -13.14
CA PHE A 4 -2.20 -14.10 -13.59
C PHE A 4 -2.54 -12.96 -12.61
N PRO A 5 -1.99 -11.73 -12.79
CA PRO A 5 -2.11 -10.63 -11.81
C PRO A 5 -3.12 -9.52 -12.17
N ILE A 6 -4.09 -9.76 -13.06
CA ILE A 6 -4.83 -8.64 -13.68
C ILE A 6 -6.12 -8.28 -12.93
N SER A 7 -6.72 -9.20 -12.16
CA SER A 7 -8.08 -8.98 -11.62
C SER A 7 -8.27 -9.17 -10.12
N GLU A 8 -7.31 -9.71 -9.38
CA GLU A 8 -7.56 -10.07 -7.97
C GLU A 8 -6.54 -9.45 -7.00
N MET A 9 -7.05 -8.63 -6.10
CA MET A 9 -6.27 -7.87 -5.12
C MET A 9 -5.75 -8.81 -4.03
N THR A 10 -4.44 -8.91 -3.91
CA THR A 10 -3.78 -9.77 -2.91
C THR A 10 -3.83 -9.13 -1.52
N CYS A 11 -4.40 -9.81 -0.53
CA CYS A 11 -4.61 -9.28 0.81
C CYS A 11 -3.96 -10.17 1.90
N LEU A 12 -3.08 -9.59 2.71
CA LEU A 12 -2.29 -10.34 3.70
C LEU A 12 -3.06 -10.65 4.99
N GLU A 13 -3.67 -11.83 5.04
CA GLU A 13 -4.33 -12.32 6.23
C GLU A 13 -3.32 -12.85 7.27
N SER A 14 -3.21 -12.16 8.40
CA SER A 14 -2.43 -12.52 9.60
C SER A 14 -0.90 -12.41 9.52
N LYS A 15 -0.38 -11.44 10.28
CA LYS A 15 1.04 -11.29 10.60
C LYS A 15 1.22 -11.32 12.09
N ARG A 16 2.19 -12.11 12.55
CA ARG A 16 2.67 -12.04 13.92
C ARG A 16 3.77 -11.00 13.95
N LEU A 17 3.53 -9.93 14.71
CA LEU A 17 4.45 -8.84 14.90
C LEU A 17 5.11 -8.96 16.26
N PHE A 18 6.43 -8.95 16.31
CA PHE A 18 7.19 -8.75 17.54
C PHE A 18 7.40 -7.24 17.77
N VAL A 19 6.77 -6.66 18.79
CA VAL A 19 6.93 -5.26 19.20
C VAL A 19 7.61 -5.22 20.57
N PHE A 20 8.13 -4.05 20.94
CA PHE A 20 8.79 -3.76 22.22
C PHE A 20 8.04 -4.23 23.48
N PHE A 21 6.71 -4.40 23.42
CA PHE A 21 5.87 -4.86 24.54
C PHE A 21 5.29 -6.28 24.36
N GLY A 22 5.79 -7.06 23.39
CA GLY A 22 5.39 -8.45 23.18
C GLY A 22 5.03 -8.79 21.72
N THR A 23 4.59 -10.04 21.50
CA THR A 23 4.10 -10.49 20.20
C THR A 23 2.62 -10.22 20.03
N HIS A 24 2.23 -9.52 18.96
CA HIS A 24 0.84 -9.24 18.62
C HIS A 24 0.48 -9.84 17.25
N ASN A 25 -0.70 -10.44 17.17
CA ASN A 25 -1.26 -10.89 15.89
C ASN A 25 -2.06 -9.76 15.24
N MET A 26 -1.83 -9.53 13.95
CA MET A 26 -2.49 -8.48 13.20
C MET A 26 -3.00 -8.97 11.85
N TYR A 27 -4.22 -8.58 11.53
CA TYR A 27 -4.81 -8.73 10.21
C TYR A 27 -4.63 -7.44 9.40
N ARG A 28 -3.99 -7.49 8.23
CA ARG A 28 -3.73 -6.30 7.40
C ARG A 28 -3.98 -6.56 5.93
N GLU A 29 -4.87 -5.79 5.37
CA GLU A 29 -5.20 -5.88 3.96
C GLU A 29 -4.33 -4.90 3.16
N TYR A 30 -3.92 -5.30 1.96
CA TYR A 30 -3.22 -4.45 1.00
C TYR A 30 -3.88 -4.62 -0.37
N ARG A 31 -3.71 -3.63 -1.24
CA ARG A 31 -4.19 -3.68 -2.62
C ARG A 31 -2.97 -3.55 -3.54
N ASP A 32 -2.60 -4.66 -4.17
CA ASP A 32 -1.50 -4.72 -5.12
C ASP A 32 -1.83 -5.77 -6.21
N LEU A 33 -1.09 -5.71 -7.32
CA LEU A 33 -1.21 -6.63 -8.46
C LEU A 33 -0.52 -7.97 -8.20
N THR A 34 0.50 -7.98 -7.33
CA THR A 34 1.35 -9.15 -7.08
C THR A 34 1.43 -9.46 -5.59
N THR A 35 1.60 -10.75 -5.26
CA THR A 35 1.74 -11.18 -3.86
C THR A 35 3.01 -10.62 -3.23
N SER A 36 4.10 -10.60 -4.01
CA SER A 36 5.39 -10.03 -3.62
C SER A 36 5.31 -8.51 -3.37
N GLY A 37 4.56 -7.77 -4.20
CA GLY A 37 4.27 -6.36 -4.02
C GLY A 37 3.52 -6.08 -2.72
N ALA A 38 2.44 -6.83 -2.45
CA ALA A 38 1.69 -6.69 -1.21
C ALA A 38 2.53 -7.00 0.05
N VAL A 39 3.42 -8.00 -0.02
CA VAL A 39 4.36 -8.31 1.07
C VAL A 39 5.36 -7.16 1.28
N THR A 40 5.87 -6.59 0.20
CA THR A 40 6.78 -5.43 0.26
C THR A 40 6.10 -4.21 0.88
N GLN A 41 4.85 -3.91 0.47
CA GLN A 41 4.05 -2.85 1.08
C GLN A 41 3.86 -3.10 2.57
N CYS A 42 3.63 -4.35 2.98
CA CYS A 42 3.55 -4.66 4.38
C CYS A 42 4.81 -4.30 5.16
N TYR A 43 5.98 -4.76 4.73
CA TYR A 43 7.21 -4.48 5.47
C TYR A 43 7.43 -2.97 5.66
N ARG A 44 7.12 -2.18 4.62
CA ARG A 44 7.17 -0.71 4.70
C ARG A 44 6.16 -0.12 5.68
N ASP A 45 4.91 -0.60 5.64
CA ASP A 45 3.84 -0.12 6.52
C ASP A 45 4.11 -0.44 8.00
N MET A 46 4.64 -1.63 8.24
CA MET A 46 5.03 -2.10 9.56
C MET A 46 6.21 -1.31 10.15
N GLY A 47 7.20 -0.99 9.32
CA GLY A 47 8.30 -0.10 9.70
C GLY A 47 7.82 1.33 9.95
N ALA A 48 6.92 1.86 9.12
CA ALA A 48 6.44 3.23 9.23
C ALA A 48 5.55 3.46 10.48
N ARG A 49 4.60 2.55 10.74
CA ARG A 49 3.61 2.72 11.82
C ARG A 49 4.09 2.20 13.17
N HIS A 50 4.81 1.07 13.18
CA HIS A 50 5.15 0.34 14.40
C HIS A 50 6.66 0.24 14.63
N ARG A 51 7.47 0.88 13.78
CA ARG A 51 8.95 0.81 13.83
C ARG A 51 9.48 -0.63 13.83
N ALA A 52 8.69 -1.55 13.28
CA ALA A 52 9.03 -2.97 13.25
C ALA A 52 10.01 -3.24 12.12
N ARG A 53 11.11 -3.92 12.45
CA ARG A 53 12.12 -4.34 11.48
C ARG A 53 11.71 -5.64 10.79
N ALA A 54 12.28 -5.90 9.61
CA ALA A 54 11.93 -7.08 8.82
C ALA A 54 12.12 -8.41 9.58
N HIS A 55 13.18 -8.53 10.39
CA HIS A 55 13.45 -9.72 11.21
C HIS A 55 12.42 -9.94 12.34
N ALA A 56 11.67 -8.91 12.72
CA ALA A 56 10.68 -8.96 13.80
C ALA A 56 9.26 -9.28 13.28
N ILE A 57 9.08 -9.39 11.96
CA ILE A 57 7.79 -9.60 11.32
C ILE A 57 7.74 -11.00 10.74
N GLN A 58 6.81 -11.83 11.22
CA GLN A 58 6.53 -13.14 10.66
C GLN A 58 5.20 -13.11 9.92
N ILE A 59 5.24 -13.42 8.62
CA ILE A 59 4.05 -13.54 7.78
C ILE A 59 3.55 -14.98 7.91
N MET A 60 2.32 -15.16 8.37
CA MET A 60 1.76 -16.50 8.59
C MET A 60 1.02 -17.00 7.35
N LYS A 61 0.23 -16.13 6.73
CA LYS A 61 -0.56 -16.47 5.56
C LYS A 61 -0.64 -15.29 4.60
N VAL A 62 -0.67 -15.60 3.31
CA VAL A 62 -0.93 -14.64 2.24
C VAL A 62 -2.03 -15.24 1.39
N GLN A 63 -3.12 -14.52 1.21
CA GLN A 63 -4.23 -15.00 0.40
C GLN A 63 -4.77 -13.88 -0.48
N ILE A 64 -5.46 -14.25 -1.54
CA ILE A 64 -6.21 -13.33 -2.36
C ILE A 64 -7.62 -13.28 -1.75
N ILE A 65 -8.13 -12.07 -1.50
CA ILE A 65 -9.44 -11.89 -0.87
C ILE A 65 -10.37 -11.25 -1.89
N PRO A 66 -11.56 -11.83 -2.15
CA PRO A 66 -12.52 -11.24 -3.06
C PRO A 66 -13.07 -9.93 -2.49
N ALA A 67 -13.42 -8.99 -3.36
CA ALA A 67 -13.83 -7.62 -2.99
C ALA A 67 -14.93 -7.55 -1.90
N ASN A 68 -15.85 -8.51 -1.91
CA ASN A 68 -16.97 -8.61 -0.96
C ASN A 68 -16.53 -8.96 0.48
N LYS A 69 -15.37 -9.62 0.64
CA LYS A 69 -14.85 -10.08 1.94
C LYS A 69 -13.81 -9.12 2.55
N CYS A 70 -13.42 -8.07 1.85
CA CYS A 70 -12.50 -7.08 2.41
C CYS A 70 -13.15 -6.38 3.62
N ARG A 71 -12.37 -6.12 4.66
CA ARG A 71 -12.82 -5.55 5.94
C ARG A 71 -12.35 -4.11 6.11
N ARG A 72 -11.21 -3.71 5.52
CA ARG A 72 -10.59 -2.40 5.78
C ARG A 72 -11.22 -1.30 4.92
N PRO A 73 -11.71 -0.19 5.51
CA PRO A 73 -12.38 0.88 4.77
C PRO A 73 -11.45 1.55 3.75
N ALA A 74 -10.16 1.66 4.07
CA ALA A 74 -9.14 2.22 3.17
C ALA A 74 -8.99 1.43 1.85
N ILE A 75 -9.41 0.16 1.81
CA ILE A 75 -9.43 -0.66 0.59
C ILE A 75 -10.80 -0.61 -0.05
N LYS A 76 -11.86 -0.73 0.77
CA LYS A 76 -13.25 -0.67 0.30
C LYS A 76 -13.56 0.59 -0.51
N GLN A 77 -12.96 1.73 -0.18
CA GLN A 77 -13.16 2.98 -0.94
C GLN A 77 -12.77 2.86 -2.43
N PHE A 78 -11.92 1.90 -2.79
CA PHE A 78 -11.50 1.66 -4.17
C PHE A 78 -12.32 0.56 -4.88
N HIS A 79 -13.41 0.08 -4.26
CA HIS A 79 -14.31 -0.94 -4.81
C HIS A 79 -15.54 -0.30 -5.45
N ASP A 80 -15.33 0.64 -6.37
CA ASP A 80 -16.39 1.26 -7.16
C ASP A 80 -15.99 1.26 -8.64
N SER A 81 -16.88 0.76 -9.50
CA SER A 81 -16.66 0.70 -10.95
C SER A 81 -16.73 2.08 -11.61
N LYS A 82 -17.39 3.05 -10.96
CA LYS A 82 -17.53 4.43 -11.45
C LYS A 82 -16.64 5.41 -10.69
N ILE A 83 -15.61 4.92 -9.99
CA ILE A 83 -14.71 5.76 -9.20
C ILE A 83 -14.02 6.80 -10.08
N LYS A 84 -14.11 8.06 -9.68
CA LYS A 84 -13.46 9.20 -10.33
C LYS A 84 -12.86 10.09 -9.26
N PHE A 85 -11.61 10.48 -9.43
CA PHE A 85 -10.97 11.44 -8.55
C PHE A 85 -10.11 12.42 -9.35
N PRO A 86 -10.24 13.74 -9.11
CA PRO A 86 -9.27 14.69 -9.64
C PRO A 86 -7.94 14.56 -8.88
N LEU A 87 -6.86 15.02 -9.49
CA LEU A 87 -5.57 15.21 -8.81
C LEU A 87 -5.40 16.70 -8.51
N PRO A 88 -5.84 17.18 -7.34
CA PRO A 88 -6.00 18.62 -7.07
C PRO A 88 -4.68 19.39 -7.02
N HIS A 89 -3.59 18.74 -6.60
CA HIS A 89 -2.29 19.37 -6.47
C HIS A 89 -1.21 18.47 -7.08
N ARG A 90 -0.69 18.88 -8.24
CA ARG A 90 0.36 18.15 -8.97
C ARG A 90 1.72 18.81 -8.76
N VAL A 91 2.52 18.24 -7.86
CA VAL A 91 3.88 18.73 -7.58
C VAL A 91 4.81 18.42 -8.75
N LEU A 92 5.47 19.46 -9.28
CA LEU A 92 6.55 19.30 -10.24
C LEU A 92 7.73 18.56 -9.59
N ARG A 93 8.02 17.35 -10.06
CA ARG A 93 9.15 16.54 -9.56
C ARG A 93 10.50 16.99 -10.13
N ARG A 94 10.52 17.56 -11.33
CA ARG A 94 11.74 18.02 -12.02
C ARG A 94 12.13 19.43 -11.57
N GLN A 95 12.45 19.59 -10.28
CA GLN A 95 12.77 20.89 -9.69
C GLN A 95 14.10 21.49 -10.16
N HIS A 96 15.02 20.66 -10.66
CA HIS A 96 16.35 21.09 -11.11
C HIS A 96 16.48 21.23 -12.63
N LYS A 97 15.38 21.15 -13.39
CA LYS A 97 15.39 21.27 -14.85
C LYS A 97 14.22 22.15 -15.33
N PRO A 98 14.40 23.49 -15.42
CA PRO A 98 15.60 24.27 -15.07
C PRO A 98 15.74 24.48 -13.56
N ARG A 99 16.97 24.65 -13.08
CA ARG A 99 17.26 24.91 -11.64
C ARG A 99 16.85 26.31 -11.20
N PHE A 100 16.95 27.27 -12.11
CA PHE A 100 16.51 28.64 -11.92
C PHE A 100 15.60 29.03 -13.07
N THR A 101 14.49 29.67 -12.75
CA THR A 101 13.49 30.14 -13.71
C THR A 101 12.81 31.38 -13.13
N THR A 102 12.39 32.28 -14.00
CA THR A 102 11.61 33.47 -13.60
C THR A 102 10.13 33.15 -13.38
N LYS A 103 9.63 32.06 -13.98
CA LYS A 103 8.23 31.63 -13.88
C LYS A 103 8.04 30.68 -12.70
N ARG A 104 7.04 30.95 -11.86
CA ARG A 104 6.63 30.05 -10.77
C ARG A 104 5.97 28.78 -11.32
N PRO A 105 6.19 27.61 -10.70
CA PRO A 105 5.56 26.38 -11.13
C PRO A 105 4.04 26.43 -10.89
N ASN A 106 3.25 26.01 -11.88
CA ASN A 106 1.81 25.79 -11.72
C ASN A 106 1.57 24.36 -11.20
N THR A 107 0.67 24.22 -10.22
CA THR A 107 0.31 22.96 -9.58
C THR A 107 -1.15 22.56 -9.80
N PHE A 108 -1.97 23.43 -10.40
CA PHE A 108 -3.38 23.20 -10.75
C PHE A 108 -3.52 23.01 -12.26
N PHE A 109 -4.04 21.84 -12.66
CA PHE A 109 -4.19 21.40 -14.04
C PHE A 109 -5.57 20.79 -14.28
#